data_AF-A0A1G0YXV2-F1
#
_entry.id   AF-A0A1G0YXV2-F1
#
_cell.length_a   1.000
_cell.length_b   1.000
_cell.length_c   1.000
_cell.angle_alpha   90.00
_cell.angle_beta   90.00
_cell.angle_gamma   90.00
#
_symmetry.space_group_name_H-M   'P 1'
#
loop_
_entity.id
_entity.type
_entity.pdbx_description
1 polymer ?
#
loop_
_entity_poly.entity_id
_entity_poly.type
_entity_poly.pdbx_seq_one_letter_code
_entity_poly.pdbx_strand_id
1 'polypeptide(L)'
;MAVERTSRDNIFFINLPLFLFGFMFAWAAGSKYSAKASQIQILHASAKLGTGNTGRKRIYFLMLNHNTNPGLIPMMRLLTRTLLVAAATLMLAACALDYEEIAAKRARNYALEYTKDIPETKRDYIRYTEPGIRLVALMRVESEEGKSKDDLVQACFVWKIPGYEEDLVVSGVSERRLAGWYPVRASFITPDPLDKNKAVAIDSAVHYVMNKMLYLSDTERNRVRFALPVVVSTSFALSLKEEEGDKDEKRIPWMDWKLSKEKEKKKKDKPKVQNSFVWDGDKPGSKIVVSGVGEFDFLNWMPSTGQLINAQELEQNTVK
;
A
#
# COMPACT_ATOMS: atom_id res chain seq x y z
N MET A 1 25.71 -14.73 27.12
CA MET A 1 24.31 -15.03 27.49
C MET A 1 23.67 -15.72 26.30
N ALA A 2 23.53 -17.03 26.40
CA ALA A 2 22.86 -17.86 25.41
C ALA A 2 21.36 -17.87 25.72
N VAL A 3 20.53 -17.73 24.69
CA VAL A 3 19.10 -18.03 24.76
C VAL A 3 18.79 -18.96 23.59
N GLU A 4 18.44 -20.19 23.97
CA GLU A 4 17.97 -21.26 23.10
C GLU A 4 16.77 -20.80 22.26
N ARG A 5 16.81 -21.11 20.95
CA ARG A 5 15.63 -21.14 20.08
C ARG A 5 15.22 -22.59 19.90
N THR A 6 14.18 -23.00 20.60
CA THR A 6 13.43 -24.23 20.37
C THR A 6 12.10 -23.93 19.69
N SER A 7 11.60 -24.94 18.98
CA SER A 7 10.33 -25.04 18.22
C SER A 7 10.31 -24.47 16.80
N ARG A 8 10.73 -25.32 15.85
CA ARG A 8 10.25 -25.29 14.47
C ARG A 8 9.01 -26.18 14.39
N ASP A 9 7.83 -25.58 14.40
CA ASP A 9 6.61 -26.25 13.95
C ASP A 9 6.45 -26.01 12.45
N ASN A 10 6.88 -27.02 11.67
CA ASN A 10 6.59 -27.11 10.25
C ASN A 10 5.11 -27.49 10.08
N ILE A 11 4.24 -26.48 9.90
CA ILE A 11 2.89 -26.71 9.40
C ILE A 11 2.96 -26.81 7.87
N PHE A 12 3.02 -28.04 7.38
CA PHE A 12 2.74 -28.35 5.97
C PHE A 12 1.27 -28.03 5.68
N PHE A 13 1.00 -26.94 4.97
CA PHE A 13 -0.29 -26.74 4.30
C PHE A 13 -0.37 -27.72 3.12
N ILE A 14 -0.91 -28.91 3.38
CA ILE A 14 -1.31 -29.84 2.34
C ILE A 14 -2.57 -29.26 1.69
N ASN A 15 -2.51 -29.03 0.37
CA ASN A 15 -3.63 -28.65 -0.48
C ASN A 15 -4.75 -29.71 -0.39
N LEU A 16 -5.69 -29.49 0.53
CA LEU A 16 -6.88 -30.32 0.75
C LEU A 16 -7.81 -30.50 -0.48
N PRO A 17 -7.89 -29.59 -1.48
CA PRO A 17 -8.80 -29.78 -2.62
C PRO A 17 -8.38 -30.90 -3.59
N LEU A 18 -7.07 -31.19 -3.70
CA LEU A 18 -6.55 -32.22 -4.61
C LEU A 18 -6.67 -33.62 -4.03
N PHE A 19 -6.65 -33.75 -2.69
CA PHE A 19 -6.78 -35.04 -2.02
C PHE A 19 -8.21 -35.59 -2.07
N LEU A 20 -9.22 -34.72 -2.00
CA LEU A 20 -10.63 -35.12 -2.14
C LEU A 20 -11.00 -35.50 -3.59
N PHE A 21 -10.37 -34.88 -4.60
CA PHE A 21 -10.56 -35.27 -6.00
C PHE A 21 -9.98 -36.65 -6.34
N GLY A 22 -8.85 -37.01 -5.72
CA GLY A 22 -8.28 -38.37 -5.85
C GLY A 22 -9.13 -39.45 -5.20
N PHE A 23 -9.74 -39.16 -4.04
CA PHE A 23 -10.56 -40.14 -3.31
C PHE A 23 -11.91 -40.43 -3.98
N MET A 24 -12.53 -39.45 -4.64
CA MET A 24 -13.76 -39.71 -5.41
C MET A 24 -13.53 -40.59 -6.64
N PHE A 25 -12.38 -40.48 -7.32
CA PHE A 25 -12.03 -41.40 -8.41
C PHE A 25 -11.70 -42.81 -7.91
N ALA A 26 -11.06 -42.94 -6.74
CA ALA A 26 -10.78 -44.24 -6.13
C ALA A 26 -12.05 -44.94 -5.62
N TRP A 27 -13.03 -44.19 -5.11
CA TRP A 27 -14.30 -44.77 -4.64
C TRP A 27 -15.23 -45.17 -5.80
N ALA A 28 -15.23 -44.42 -6.90
CA ALA A 28 -15.94 -44.79 -8.13
C ALA A 28 -15.35 -46.04 -8.83
N ALA A 29 -14.06 -46.32 -8.63
CA ALA A 29 -13.42 -47.54 -9.11
C ALA A 29 -13.60 -48.76 -8.16
N GLY A 30 -14.06 -48.54 -6.92
CA GLY A 30 -14.11 -49.56 -5.87
C GLY A 30 -15.51 -50.09 -5.50
N SER A 31 -16.60 -49.50 -6.00
CA SER A 31 -17.95 -50.00 -5.68
C SER A 31 -18.30 -51.21 -6.55
N LYS A 32 -18.23 -52.39 -5.93
CA LYS A 32 -18.62 -53.70 -6.45
C LYS A 32 -19.89 -53.67 -7.32
N TYR A 33 -19.73 -53.94 -8.61
CA TYR A 33 -20.78 -54.60 -9.40
C TYR A 33 -20.92 -56.04 -8.89
N SER A 34 -21.89 -56.26 -8.02
CA SER A 34 -22.53 -57.57 -7.87
C SER A 34 -23.59 -57.66 -8.97
N ALA A 35 -23.22 -58.23 -10.12
CA ALA A 35 -24.18 -58.65 -11.14
C ALA A 35 -23.55 -59.72 -12.04
N LYS A 36 -24.08 -60.93 -11.90
CA LYS A 36 -24.20 -62.03 -12.87
C LYS A 36 -23.06 -62.22 -13.88
N ALA A 37 -22.41 -63.37 -13.76
CA ALA A 37 -21.51 -63.98 -14.72
C ALA A 37 -21.93 -63.77 -16.20
N SER A 38 -21.38 -62.74 -16.82
CA SER A 38 -21.25 -62.66 -18.27
C SER A 38 -20.07 -63.54 -18.65
N GLN A 39 -20.36 -64.65 -19.33
CA GLN A 39 -19.36 -65.51 -19.96
C GLN A 39 -18.42 -64.66 -20.83
N ILE A 40 -17.18 -64.50 -20.39
CA ILE A 40 -16.10 -64.02 -21.22
C ILE A 40 -15.70 -65.19 -22.12
N GLN A 41 -16.22 -65.25 -23.34
CA GLN A 41 -15.68 -66.13 -24.36
C GLN A 41 -14.34 -65.55 -24.84
N ILE A 42 -13.24 -66.15 -24.39
CA ILE A 42 -11.91 -65.87 -24.91
C ILE A 42 -11.77 -66.62 -26.24
N LEU A 43 -12.01 -65.93 -27.36
CA LEU A 43 -11.74 -66.47 -28.69
C LEU A 43 -10.23 -66.44 -28.96
N HIS A 44 -9.60 -67.61 -28.89
CA HIS A 44 -8.19 -67.82 -29.24
C HIS A 44 -8.01 -67.81 -30.77
N ALA A 45 -7.73 -66.65 -31.35
CA ALA A 45 -7.23 -66.57 -32.73
C ALA A 45 -5.69 -66.49 -32.70
N SER A 46 -5.02 -67.58 -33.06
CA SER A 46 -3.56 -67.65 -33.19
C SER A 46 -3.18 -67.58 -34.68
N ALA A 47 -2.78 -66.41 -35.17
CA ALA A 47 -2.24 -66.27 -36.51
C ALA A 47 -0.73 -66.59 -36.50
N LYS A 48 -0.34 -67.64 -37.24
CA LYS A 48 1.07 -67.96 -37.53
C LYS A 48 1.56 -67.00 -38.62
N LEU A 49 2.26 -65.94 -38.24
CA LEU A 49 3.09 -65.17 -39.16
C LEU A 49 4.54 -65.65 -39.06
N GLY A 50 5.15 -65.78 -40.23
CA GLY A 50 6.40 -66.47 -40.50
C GLY A 50 7.63 -65.92 -39.78
N THR A 51 8.63 -66.79 -39.79
CA THR A 51 9.96 -66.77 -39.18
C THR A 51 10.73 -65.44 -39.28
N GLY A 52 11.10 -64.91 -38.11
CA GLY A 52 12.12 -63.89 -37.93
C GLY A 52 12.49 -63.82 -36.45
N ASN A 53 13.67 -64.34 -36.11
CA ASN A 53 14.13 -64.57 -34.75
C ASN A 53 14.50 -63.24 -34.06
N THR A 54 13.57 -62.60 -33.35
CA THR A 54 13.83 -61.65 -32.24
C THR A 54 12.53 -61.37 -31.45
N GLY A 55 12.56 -61.57 -30.12
CA GLY A 55 11.64 -61.02 -29.11
C GLY A 55 10.11 -61.03 -29.37
N ARG A 56 9.41 -62.11 -28.98
CA ARG A 56 7.93 -62.16 -28.97
C ARG A 56 7.33 -61.27 -27.87
N LYS A 57 6.80 -60.08 -28.22
CA LYS A 57 5.79 -59.37 -27.41
C LYS A 57 4.40 -59.86 -27.82
N ARG A 58 3.65 -60.45 -26.88
CA ARG A 58 2.23 -60.78 -27.07
C ARG A 58 1.40 -59.52 -26.81
N ILE A 59 0.73 -59.01 -27.84
CA ILE A 59 -0.27 -57.94 -27.70
C ILE A 59 -1.62 -58.62 -27.56
N TYR A 60 -2.24 -58.49 -26.39
CA TYR A 60 -3.60 -58.97 -26.16
C TYR A 60 -4.57 -57.84 -26.50
N PHE A 61 -5.36 -58.02 -27.57
CA PHE A 61 -6.50 -57.14 -27.85
C PHE A 61 -7.69 -57.59 -27.01
N LEU A 62 -7.97 -56.85 -25.94
CA LEU A 62 -9.22 -56.95 -25.19
C LEU A 62 -10.32 -56.25 -26.01
N MET A 63 -11.03 -57.01 -26.83
CA MET A 63 -12.30 -56.57 -27.43
C MET A 63 -13.37 -56.61 -26.35
N LEU A 64 -13.64 -55.46 -25.73
CA LEU A 64 -14.78 -55.30 -24.82
C LEU A 64 -16.07 -55.34 -25.67
N ASN A 65 -16.86 -56.41 -25.49
CA ASN A 65 -18.12 -56.59 -26.16
C ASN A 65 -19.14 -55.56 -25.61
N HIS A 66 -19.41 -54.51 -26.39
CA HIS A 66 -20.36 -53.45 -26.05
C HIS A 66 -21.81 -53.94 -26.20
N ASN A 67 -22.27 -54.76 -25.26
CA ASN A 67 -23.70 -55.00 -25.09
C ASN A 67 -24.23 -54.05 -24.00
N THR A 68 -24.23 -52.75 -24.32
CA THR A 68 -24.66 -51.70 -23.39
C THR A 68 -26.16 -51.47 -23.51
N ASN A 69 -26.88 -51.67 -22.41
CA ASN A 69 -28.29 -51.32 -22.26
C ASN A 69 -28.55 -49.87 -22.72
N PRO A 70 -29.46 -49.63 -23.67
CA PRO A 70 -29.66 -48.30 -24.29
C PRO A 70 -30.16 -47.22 -23.31
N GLY A 71 -30.64 -47.60 -22.12
CA GLY A 71 -31.11 -46.67 -21.08
C GLY A 71 -30.01 -46.01 -20.23
N LEU A 72 -28.76 -46.50 -20.22
CA LEU A 72 -27.70 -45.97 -19.35
C LEU A 72 -26.96 -44.75 -19.93
N ILE A 73 -26.93 -44.63 -21.25
CA ILE A 73 -26.25 -43.54 -21.97
C ILE A 73 -26.85 -42.16 -21.68
N PRO A 74 -28.19 -41.95 -21.66
CA PRO A 74 -28.74 -40.63 -21.34
C PRO A 74 -28.52 -40.23 -19.88
N MET A 75 -28.52 -41.21 -18.95
CA MET A 75 -28.32 -40.96 -17.52
C MET A 75 -26.90 -40.50 -17.21
N MET A 76 -25.88 -41.12 -17.84
CA MET A 76 -24.49 -40.68 -17.69
C MET A 76 -24.27 -39.26 -18.23
N ARG A 77 -24.89 -38.90 -19.37
CA ARG A 77 -24.77 -37.54 -19.94
C ARG A 77 -25.41 -36.47 -19.06
N LEU A 78 -26.50 -36.77 -18.36
CA LEU A 78 -27.14 -35.84 -17.44
C LEU A 78 -26.26 -35.60 -16.20
N LEU A 79 -25.72 -36.68 -15.61
CA LEU A 79 -24.81 -36.60 -14.47
C LEU A 79 -23.53 -35.82 -14.78
N THR A 80 -22.93 -36.02 -15.95
CA THR A 80 -21.73 -35.26 -16.35
C THR A 80 -22.03 -33.76 -16.48
N ARG A 81 -23.20 -33.40 -17.03
CA ARG A 81 -23.61 -31.99 -17.18
C ARG A 81 -23.88 -31.33 -15.83
N THR A 82 -24.57 -32.01 -14.91
CA THR A 82 -24.82 -31.45 -13.57
C THR A 82 -23.53 -31.27 -12.78
N LEU A 83 -22.58 -32.19 -12.92
CA LEU A 83 -21.29 -32.11 -12.22
C LEU A 83 -20.39 -30.98 -12.79
N LEU A 84 -20.44 -30.75 -14.10
CA LEU A 84 -19.76 -29.61 -14.74
C LEU A 84 -20.34 -28.26 -14.31
N VAL A 85 -21.67 -28.15 -14.21
CA VAL A 85 -22.33 -26.92 -13.73
C VAL A 85 -21.99 -26.68 -12.27
N ALA A 86 -22.05 -27.70 -11.41
CA ALA A 86 -21.69 -27.59 -10.00
C ALA A 86 -20.22 -27.16 -9.82
N ALA A 87 -19.30 -27.74 -10.61
CA ALA A 87 -17.89 -27.38 -10.59
C ALA A 87 -17.66 -25.93 -11.08
N ALA A 88 -18.37 -25.49 -12.12
CA ALA A 88 -18.30 -24.12 -12.61
C ALA A 88 -18.84 -23.12 -11.57
N THR A 89 -19.94 -23.45 -10.87
CA THR A 89 -20.48 -22.59 -9.80
C THR A 89 -19.57 -22.52 -8.58
N LEU A 90 -18.86 -23.61 -8.23
CA LEU A 90 -17.89 -23.61 -7.14
C LEU A 90 -16.64 -22.79 -7.50
N MET A 91 -16.20 -22.81 -8.76
CA MET A 91 -15.09 -21.97 -9.25
C MET A 91 -15.46 -20.48 -9.28
N LEU A 92 -16.72 -20.15 -9.60
CA LEU A 92 -17.21 -18.77 -9.56
C LEU A 92 -17.41 -18.24 -8.13
N ALA A 93 -17.56 -19.13 -7.15
CA ALA A 93 -17.62 -18.79 -5.72
C ALA A 93 -16.23 -18.70 -5.06
N ALA A 94 -15.13 -18.86 -5.80
CA ALA A 94 -13.79 -18.53 -5.34
C ALA A 94 -13.66 -16.99 -5.27
N CYS A 95 -14.31 -16.41 -4.26
CA CYS A 95 -14.34 -14.98 -3.99
C CYS A 95 -12.92 -14.44 -3.92
N ALA A 96 -12.71 -13.31 -4.58
CA ALA A 96 -11.49 -12.53 -4.47
C ALA A 96 -11.20 -12.28 -2.97
N LEU A 97 -10.03 -12.70 -2.52
CA LEU A 97 -9.56 -12.40 -1.17
C LEU A 97 -9.43 -10.90 -1.02
N ASP A 98 -10.23 -10.30 -0.14
CA ASP A 98 -10.08 -8.91 0.25
C ASP A 98 -8.91 -8.78 1.23
N TYR A 99 -7.74 -8.46 0.70
CA TYR A 99 -6.53 -8.28 1.49
C TYR A 99 -6.64 -7.09 2.45
N GLU A 100 -7.45 -6.08 2.12
CA GLU A 100 -7.67 -4.91 2.96
C GLU A 100 -8.42 -5.30 4.22
N GLU A 101 -9.49 -6.08 4.09
CA GLU A 101 -10.27 -6.59 5.23
C GLU A 101 -9.39 -7.47 6.15
N ILE A 102 -8.60 -8.36 5.56
CA ILE A 102 -7.68 -9.23 6.31
C ILE A 102 -6.63 -8.39 7.08
N ALA A 103 -6.05 -7.37 6.43
CA ALA A 103 -5.09 -6.48 7.06
C ALA A 103 -5.73 -5.64 8.18
N ALA A 104 -6.92 -5.08 7.94
CA ALA A 104 -7.68 -4.32 8.94
C ALA A 104 -8.02 -5.18 10.16
N LYS A 105 -8.39 -6.45 9.96
CA LYS A 105 -8.64 -7.40 11.06
C LYS A 105 -7.38 -7.67 11.89
N ARG A 106 -6.22 -7.84 11.24
CA ARG A 106 -4.93 -7.99 11.94
C ARG A 106 -4.57 -6.72 12.71
N ALA A 107 -4.72 -5.56 12.11
CA ALA A 107 -4.45 -4.28 12.73
C ALA A 107 -5.33 -4.07 13.97
N ARG A 108 -6.62 -4.39 13.87
CA ARG A 108 -7.58 -4.34 14.99
C ARG A 108 -7.19 -5.27 16.14
N ASN A 109 -6.84 -6.52 15.83
CA ASN A 109 -6.41 -7.47 16.86
C ASN A 109 -5.14 -6.97 17.58
N TYR A 110 -4.18 -6.46 16.82
CA TYR A 110 -2.95 -5.91 17.36
C TYR A 110 -3.22 -4.66 18.22
N ALA A 111 -4.07 -3.73 17.75
CA ALA A 111 -4.50 -2.57 18.53
C ALA A 111 -5.08 -3.00 19.88
N LEU A 112 -6.07 -3.90 19.88
CA LEU A 112 -6.76 -4.34 21.10
C LEU A 112 -5.85 -5.07 22.10
N GLU A 113 -4.78 -5.70 21.63
CA GLU A 113 -3.77 -6.34 22.46
C GLU A 113 -2.87 -5.31 23.16
N TYR A 114 -2.53 -4.22 22.46
CA TYR A 114 -1.62 -3.19 22.97
C TYR A 114 -2.32 -2.04 23.71
N THR A 115 -3.63 -1.85 23.53
CA THR A 115 -4.42 -0.81 24.19
C THR A 115 -5.30 -1.37 25.31
N LYS A 116 -4.71 -2.20 26.20
CA LYS A 116 -5.43 -2.82 27.34
C LYS A 116 -5.71 -1.82 28.47
N ASP A 117 -4.98 -0.73 28.49
CA ASP A 117 -5.07 0.40 29.41
C ASP A 117 -6.28 1.32 29.14
N ILE A 118 -6.85 1.23 27.94
CA ILE A 118 -8.00 2.05 27.52
C ILE A 118 -9.32 1.47 28.06
N PRO A 119 -10.29 2.32 28.48
CA PRO A 119 -11.62 1.87 28.88
C PRO A 119 -12.32 1.02 27.82
N GLU A 120 -13.04 -0.01 28.27
CA GLU A 120 -13.69 -0.99 27.37
C GLU A 120 -14.65 -0.33 26.37
N THR A 121 -15.37 0.72 26.77
CA THR A 121 -16.26 1.49 25.88
C THR A 121 -15.55 2.05 24.66
N LYS A 122 -14.26 2.37 24.77
CA LYS A 122 -13.44 2.89 23.66
C LYS A 122 -12.79 1.74 22.88
N ARG A 123 -12.48 0.63 23.55
CA ARG A 123 -12.03 -0.60 22.88
C ARG A 123 -13.14 -1.17 21.98
N ASP A 124 -14.39 -1.05 22.38
CA ASP A 124 -15.55 -1.41 21.55
C ASP A 124 -15.61 -0.56 20.28
N TYR A 125 -15.28 0.73 20.36
CA TYR A 125 -15.17 1.56 19.16
C TYR A 125 -14.15 1.00 18.16
N ILE A 126 -12.98 0.54 18.63
CA ILE A 126 -11.95 -0.10 17.78
C ILE A 126 -12.47 -1.43 17.19
N ARG A 127 -13.25 -2.19 17.97
CA ARG A 127 -13.82 -3.48 17.52
C ARG A 127 -14.76 -3.32 16.34
N TYR A 128 -15.64 -2.32 16.41
CA TYR A 128 -16.77 -2.19 15.49
C TYR A 128 -16.58 -1.13 14.41
N THR A 129 -15.64 -0.20 14.58
CA THR A 129 -15.40 0.85 13.59
C THR A 129 -14.34 0.43 12.58
N GLU A 130 -14.58 0.78 11.32
CA GLU A 130 -13.61 0.62 10.25
C GLU A 130 -12.48 1.66 10.39
N PRO A 131 -11.20 1.23 10.35
CA PRO A 131 -10.07 2.15 10.35
C PRO A 131 -9.98 2.92 9.03
N GLY A 132 -9.49 4.16 9.10
CA GLY A 132 -8.96 4.83 7.91
C GLY A 132 -7.59 4.25 7.55
N ILE A 133 -7.33 4.03 6.27
CA ILE A 133 -6.04 3.51 5.78
C ILE A 133 -5.21 4.64 5.18
N ARG A 134 -3.95 4.75 5.59
CA ARG A 134 -2.96 5.65 5.00
C ARG A 134 -1.77 4.86 4.49
N LEU A 135 -1.42 5.06 3.23
CA LEU A 135 -0.30 4.39 2.57
C LEU A 135 0.83 5.39 2.33
N VAL A 136 2.04 5.03 2.75
CA VAL A 136 3.28 5.76 2.46
C VAL A 136 4.20 4.81 1.71
N ALA A 137 4.62 5.19 0.51
CA ALA A 137 5.57 4.39 -0.25
C ALA A 137 6.96 4.47 0.40
N LEU A 138 7.53 3.33 0.80
CA LEU A 138 8.90 3.28 1.36
C LEU A 138 9.93 3.10 0.26
N MET A 139 9.65 2.17 -0.66
CA MET A 139 10.44 1.94 -1.86
C MET A 139 9.49 1.81 -3.03
N ARG A 140 9.70 2.65 -4.05
CA ARG A 140 9.11 2.44 -5.36
C ARG A 140 10.17 1.79 -6.22
N VAL A 141 9.94 0.55 -6.60
CA VAL A 141 10.71 -0.01 -7.70
C VAL A 141 10.09 0.61 -8.96
N GLU A 142 10.88 1.32 -9.75
CA GLU A 142 10.49 1.73 -11.12
C GLU A 142 10.34 0.46 -11.97
N SER A 143 9.28 -0.30 -11.69
CA SER A 143 8.89 -1.43 -12.51
C SER A 143 7.82 -0.94 -13.48
N GLU A 144 7.88 -1.48 -14.70
CA GLU A 144 6.89 -1.23 -15.74
C GLU A 144 5.47 -1.36 -15.17
N GLU A 145 4.60 -0.45 -15.60
CA GLU A 145 3.21 -0.31 -15.15
C GLU A 145 2.54 -1.68 -14.94
N GLY A 146 2.31 -2.04 -13.67
CA GLY A 146 1.49 -3.21 -13.31
C GLY A 146 2.10 -4.19 -12.30
N LYS A 147 3.40 -4.12 -11.98
CA LYS A 147 4.00 -5.02 -10.97
C LYS A 147 3.97 -4.43 -9.55
N SER A 148 2.77 -4.22 -9.02
CA SER A 148 2.57 -3.70 -7.65
C SER A 148 3.00 -4.65 -6.51
N LYS A 149 3.52 -5.84 -6.82
CA LYS A 149 3.95 -6.84 -5.82
C LYS A 149 5.28 -6.49 -5.19
N ASP A 150 6.15 -5.82 -5.95
CA ASP A 150 7.51 -5.49 -5.48
C ASP A 150 7.57 -4.13 -4.78
N ASP A 151 6.45 -3.40 -4.75
CA ASP A 151 6.33 -2.12 -4.06
C ASP A 151 6.12 -2.32 -2.57
N LEU A 152 7.16 -2.03 -1.80
CA LEU A 152 7.10 -2.02 -0.35
C LEU A 152 6.49 -0.70 0.14
N VAL A 153 5.37 -0.80 0.83
CA VAL A 153 4.67 0.34 1.44
C VAL A 153 4.60 0.19 2.94
N GLN A 154 4.66 1.32 3.64
CA GLN A 154 4.20 1.42 5.00
C GLN A 154 2.72 1.74 4.96
N ALA A 155 1.91 0.87 5.55
CA ALA A 155 0.47 1.09 5.66
C ALA A 155 0.10 1.28 7.13
N CYS A 156 -0.65 2.34 7.39
CA CYS A 156 -1.09 2.74 8.71
C CYS A 156 -2.62 2.68 8.78
N PHE A 157 -3.13 1.97 9.78
CA PHE A 157 -4.56 1.92 10.12
C PHE A 157 -4.84 2.90 11.25
N VAL A 158 -5.80 3.79 11.05
CA VAL A 158 -6.06 4.93 11.94
C VAL A 158 -7.49 4.87 12.47
N TRP A 159 -7.64 4.89 13.79
CA TRP A 159 -8.93 5.05 14.47
C TRP A 159 -9.00 6.39 15.17
N LYS A 160 -10.02 7.18 14.82
CA LYS A 160 -10.37 8.42 15.51
C LYS A 160 -11.34 8.10 16.64
N ILE A 161 -10.82 7.87 17.84
CA ILE A 161 -11.62 7.45 18.98
C ILE A 161 -12.33 8.68 19.56
N PRO A 162 -13.66 8.71 19.64
CA PRO A 162 -14.38 9.88 20.15
C PRO A 162 -13.99 10.15 21.61
N GLY A 163 -13.67 11.39 21.94
CA GLY A 163 -13.25 11.79 23.29
C GLY A 163 -11.79 11.51 23.64
N TYR A 164 -10.98 11.04 22.68
CA TYR A 164 -9.52 11.15 22.74
C TYR A 164 -9.09 12.26 21.77
N GLU A 165 -8.11 13.06 22.18
CA GLU A 165 -7.48 14.04 21.28
C GLU A 165 -6.47 13.38 20.34
N GLU A 166 -6.04 12.16 20.67
CA GLU A 166 -5.06 11.39 19.92
C GLU A 166 -5.75 10.35 19.03
N ASP A 167 -5.24 10.22 17.80
CA ASP A 167 -5.62 9.16 16.89
C ASP A 167 -4.83 7.89 17.23
N LEU A 168 -5.50 6.74 17.31
CA LEU A 168 -4.82 5.46 17.42
C LEU A 168 -4.32 5.04 16.04
N VAL A 169 -3.01 4.93 15.90
CA VAL A 169 -2.35 4.52 14.65
C VAL A 169 -1.65 3.19 14.83
N VAL A 170 -2.03 2.20 14.04
CA VAL A 170 -1.30 0.94 13.89
C VAL A 170 -0.54 0.96 12.58
N SER A 171 0.77 1.09 12.68
CA SER A 171 1.69 1.05 11.55
C SER A 171 2.15 -0.37 11.28
N GLY A 172 2.27 -0.71 10.00
CA GLY A 172 2.81 -1.97 9.53
C GLY A 172 3.39 -1.83 8.14
N VAL A 173 4.00 -2.91 7.67
CA VAL A 173 4.65 -2.95 6.36
C VAL A 173 3.95 -4.01 5.51
N SER A 174 3.81 -3.73 4.21
CA SER A 174 3.24 -4.67 3.26
C SER A 174 3.65 -4.36 1.83
N GLU A 175 3.21 -5.21 0.92
CA GLU A 175 3.08 -4.85 -0.49
C GLU A 175 1.95 -3.82 -0.67
N ARG A 176 1.92 -3.10 -1.81
CA ARG A 176 0.90 -2.07 -2.08
C ARG A 176 -0.55 -2.55 -1.97
N ARG A 177 -0.82 -3.83 -2.26
CA ARG A 177 -2.16 -4.44 -2.16
C ARG A 177 -2.54 -4.88 -0.74
N LEU A 178 -1.71 -4.58 0.26
CA LEU A 178 -1.84 -5.06 1.65
C LEU A 178 -1.79 -6.60 1.80
N ALA A 179 -1.48 -7.31 0.71
CA ALA A 179 -1.22 -8.74 0.75
C ALA A 179 -0.03 -8.99 1.68
N GLY A 180 -0.27 -9.78 2.73
CA GLY A 180 0.78 -10.08 3.71
C GLY A 180 1.08 -8.95 4.69
N TRP A 181 0.25 -7.90 4.80
CA TRP A 181 0.46 -6.85 5.79
C TRP A 181 0.62 -7.40 7.21
N TYR A 182 1.64 -6.90 7.90
CA TYR A 182 1.94 -7.26 9.28
C TYR A 182 2.12 -6.00 10.14
N PRO A 183 1.54 -5.98 11.35
CA PRO A 183 1.68 -4.87 12.27
C PRO A 183 3.10 -4.81 12.84
N VAL A 184 3.61 -3.60 13.03
CA VAL A 184 4.93 -3.34 13.62
C VAL A 184 4.79 -2.56 14.93
N ARG A 185 3.93 -1.55 14.96
CA ARG A 185 3.77 -0.67 16.11
C ARG A 185 2.38 -0.04 16.18
N ALA A 186 1.81 -0.02 17.38
CA ALA A 186 0.64 0.77 17.74
C ALA A 186 1.08 1.99 18.54
N SER A 187 0.52 3.16 18.24
CA SER A 187 0.83 4.41 18.93
C SER A 187 -0.35 5.37 18.88
N PHE A 188 -0.56 6.11 19.97
CA PHE A 188 -1.39 7.30 19.98
C PHE A 188 -0.60 8.45 19.39
N ILE A 189 -1.18 9.12 18.40
CA ILE A 189 -0.59 10.27 17.74
C ILE A 189 -1.62 11.37 17.80
N THR A 190 -1.30 12.48 18.47
CA THR A 190 -2.08 13.70 18.32
C THR A 190 -1.97 14.13 16.86
N PRO A 191 -3.07 14.13 16.09
CA PRO A 191 -3.03 14.71 14.77
C PRO A 191 -2.84 16.20 14.98
N ASP A 192 -1.59 16.67 14.92
CA ASP A 192 -1.36 18.09 14.71
C ASP A 192 -2.20 18.44 13.48
N PRO A 193 -3.07 19.46 13.54
CA PRO A 193 -3.59 20.04 12.34
C PRO A 193 -2.37 20.66 11.68
N LEU A 194 -1.64 19.85 10.90
CA LEU A 194 -0.60 20.34 10.04
C LEU A 194 -1.35 21.20 9.05
N ASP A 195 -1.38 22.50 9.35
CA ASP A 195 -1.95 23.51 8.50
C ASP A 195 -1.41 23.22 7.10
N LYS A 196 -2.30 22.88 6.18
CA LYS A 196 -1.91 22.43 4.83
C LYS A 196 -0.97 23.44 4.20
N ASN A 197 -1.21 24.73 4.48
CA ASN A 197 -0.39 25.83 4.01
C ASN A 197 1.00 25.81 4.65
N LYS A 198 1.09 25.58 5.97
CA LYS A 198 2.36 25.40 6.67
C LYS A 198 3.14 24.19 6.13
N ALA A 199 2.47 23.08 5.84
CA ALA A 199 3.10 21.89 5.27
C ALA A 199 3.72 22.19 3.89
N VAL A 200 2.96 22.86 3.02
CA VAL A 200 3.42 23.30 1.69
C VAL A 200 4.57 24.30 1.79
N ALA A 201 4.52 25.20 2.77
CA ALA A 201 5.60 26.17 3.02
C ALA A 201 6.88 25.49 3.52
N ILE A 202 6.77 24.49 4.41
CA ILE A 202 7.90 23.68 4.86
C ILE A 202 8.51 22.92 3.67
N ASP A 203 7.70 22.26 2.85
CA ASP A 203 8.18 21.55 1.66
C ASP A 203 8.91 22.48 0.68
N SER A 204 8.36 23.68 0.45
CA SER A 204 8.99 24.73 -0.36
C SER A 204 10.34 25.18 0.22
N ALA A 205 10.43 25.32 1.54
CA ALA A 205 11.67 25.67 2.22
C ALA A 205 12.70 24.55 2.09
N VAL A 206 12.32 23.29 2.32
CA VAL A 206 13.19 22.11 2.13
C VAL A 206 13.71 22.07 0.69
N HIS A 207 12.83 22.25 -0.29
CA HIS A 207 13.20 22.28 -1.70
C HIS A 207 14.20 23.41 -2.00
N TYR A 208 14.00 24.59 -1.44
CA TYR A 208 14.94 25.70 -1.54
C TYR A 208 16.31 25.33 -0.98
N VAL A 209 16.39 24.76 0.22
CA VAL A 209 17.66 24.31 0.82
C VAL A 209 18.36 23.31 -0.09
N MET A 210 17.64 22.29 -0.56
CA MET A 210 18.22 21.22 -1.38
C MET A 210 18.81 21.71 -2.69
N ASN A 211 18.26 22.79 -3.27
CA ASN A 211 18.65 23.32 -4.57
C ASN A 211 19.57 24.53 -4.52
N LYS A 212 19.49 25.36 -3.46
CA LYS A 212 20.20 26.64 -3.37
C LYS A 212 21.30 26.64 -2.30
N MET A 213 21.19 25.83 -1.25
CA MET A 213 22.17 25.78 -0.15
C MET A 213 23.10 24.58 -0.30
N LEU A 214 23.78 24.49 -1.45
CA LEU A 214 24.67 23.38 -1.81
C LEU A 214 25.94 23.29 -0.95
N TYR A 215 26.21 24.31 -0.13
CA TYR A 215 27.35 24.36 0.78
C TYR A 215 27.10 23.64 2.12
N LEU A 216 25.86 23.23 2.40
CA LEU A 216 25.54 22.46 3.60
C LEU A 216 26.07 21.02 3.50
N SER A 217 26.43 20.45 4.65
CA SER A 217 26.85 19.05 4.72
C SER A 217 25.70 18.09 4.39
N ASP A 218 25.99 16.84 4.03
CA ASP A 218 24.94 15.83 3.81
C ASP A 218 24.15 15.53 5.08
N THR A 219 24.78 15.65 6.26
CA THR A 219 24.12 15.53 7.57
C THR A 219 23.12 16.65 7.80
N GLU A 220 23.48 17.89 7.50
CA GLU A 220 22.59 19.06 7.58
C GLU A 220 21.44 18.95 6.59
N ARG A 221 21.72 18.55 5.34
CA ARG A 221 20.70 18.38 4.31
C ARG A 221 19.70 17.28 4.67
N ASN A 222 20.18 16.16 5.21
CA ASN A 222 19.31 15.10 5.71
C ASN A 222 18.49 15.57 6.92
N ARG A 223 19.07 16.35 7.83
CA ARG A 223 18.31 16.94 8.95
C ARG A 223 17.17 17.82 8.45
N VAL A 224 17.43 18.70 7.47
CA VAL A 224 16.39 19.55 6.87
C VAL A 224 15.27 18.72 6.22
N ARG A 225 15.59 17.59 5.58
CA ARG A 225 14.58 16.71 4.94
C ARG A 225 13.65 16.02 5.94
N PHE A 226 14.19 15.62 7.09
CA PHE A 226 13.48 14.69 7.99
C PHE A 226 13.07 15.29 9.33
N ALA A 227 13.65 16.42 9.74
CA ALA A 227 13.29 17.11 10.98
C ALA A 227 12.33 18.27 10.70
N LEU A 228 11.34 18.43 11.59
CA LEU A 228 10.44 19.56 11.55
C LEU A 228 11.18 20.85 11.92
N PRO A 229 11.04 21.92 11.14
CA PRO A 229 11.63 23.21 11.49
C PRO A 229 10.90 23.87 12.66
N VAL A 230 11.64 24.68 13.40
CA VAL A 230 11.05 25.70 14.26
C VAL A 230 10.64 26.88 13.38
N VAL A 231 9.42 27.37 13.56
CA VAL A 231 8.92 28.53 12.81
C VAL A 231 9.05 29.78 13.65
N VAL A 232 9.67 30.81 13.08
CA VAL A 232 9.96 32.08 13.76
C VAL A 232 9.57 33.23 12.85
N SER A 233 8.87 34.24 13.37
CA SER A 233 8.64 35.49 12.64
C SER A 233 9.91 36.35 12.69
N THR A 234 10.41 36.75 11.52
CA THR A 234 11.71 37.43 11.41
C THR A 234 11.63 38.66 10.51
N SER A 235 12.64 39.52 10.61
CA SER A 235 12.75 40.77 9.83
C SER A 235 14.03 40.86 9.01
N PHE A 236 14.55 39.72 8.52
CA PHE A 236 15.71 39.71 7.62
C PHE A 236 15.45 40.53 6.35
N ALA A 237 16.48 41.22 5.85
CA ALA A 237 16.43 41.90 4.57
C ALA A 237 16.28 40.87 3.43
N LEU A 238 15.07 40.74 2.90
CA LEU A 238 14.78 39.83 1.80
C LEU A 238 15.17 40.48 0.48
N SER A 239 15.97 39.77 -0.33
CA SER A 239 16.15 40.11 -1.74
C SER A 239 14.92 39.65 -2.52
N LEU A 240 13.83 40.41 -2.39
CA LEU A 240 12.68 40.26 -3.26
C LEU A 240 13.12 40.65 -4.66
N LYS A 241 13.48 39.65 -5.48
CA LYS A 241 13.42 39.83 -6.92
C LYS A 241 11.93 39.94 -7.23
N GLU A 242 11.44 41.17 -7.37
CA GLU A 242 10.19 41.37 -8.09
C GLU A 242 10.38 40.65 -9.43
N GLU A 243 9.59 39.60 -9.68
CA GLU A 243 9.45 39.08 -11.02
C GLU A 243 8.94 40.26 -11.85
N GLU A 244 9.88 40.89 -12.56
CA GLU A 244 9.60 41.89 -13.56
C GLU A 244 8.75 41.17 -14.62
N GLY A 245 7.42 41.28 -14.45
CA GLY A 245 6.45 40.60 -15.29
C GLY A 245 6.81 40.84 -16.75
N ASP A 246 6.95 39.73 -17.47
CA ASP A 246 7.27 39.63 -18.89
C ASP A 246 6.68 40.82 -19.68
N LYS A 247 7.56 41.76 -20.06
CA LYS A 247 7.18 43.02 -20.72
C LYS A 247 6.87 42.84 -22.21
N ASP A 248 6.76 41.60 -22.70
CA ASP A 248 6.68 41.27 -24.13
C ASP A 248 5.34 40.70 -24.60
N GLU A 249 4.24 40.90 -23.87
CA GLU A 249 2.89 40.75 -24.44
C GLU A 249 2.32 42.09 -24.93
N LYS A 250 2.16 42.18 -26.26
CA LYS A 250 1.54 43.28 -27.02
C LYS A 250 0.28 43.82 -26.32
N ARG A 251 0.44 44.93 -25.59
CA ARG A 251 -0.64 45.62 -24.88
C ARG A 251 -1.65 46.23 -25.85
N ILE A 252 -2.92 45.84 -25.69
CA ILE A 252 -4.07 46.46 -26.35
C ILE A 252 -4.58 47.61 -25.45
N PRO A 253 -4.47 48.89 -25.85
CA PRO A 253 -4.69 50.05 -24.97
C PRO A 253 -6.07 50.18 -24.32
N TRP A 254 -7.11 49.54 -24.86
CA TRP A 254 -8.49 49.69 -24.35
C TRP A 254 -8.89 48.67 -23.27
N MET A 255 -8.06 47.64 -23.00
CA MET A 255 -8.25 46.69 -21.89
C MET A 255 -7.73 47.22 -20.55
N ASP A 256 -6.80 48.18 -20.55
CA ASP A 256 -6.17 48.72 -19.35
C ASP A 256 -7.13 49.47 -18.42
N TRP A 257 -8.21 50.08 -18.93
CA TRP A 257 -9.14 50.85 -18.11
C TRP A 257 -10.13 49.98 -17.30
N LYS A 258 -10.50 48.80 -17.81
CA LYS A 258 -11.35 47.84 -17.06
C LYS A 258 -10.51 47.05 -16.06
N LEU A 259 -9.28 46.69 -16.43
CA LEU A 259 -8.34 46.03 -15.54
C LEU A 259 -7.85 46.94 -14.41
N SER A 260 -7.70 48.25 -14.63
CA SER A 260 -7.28 49.18 -13.56
C SER A 260 -8.34 49.32 -12.47
N LYS A 261 -9.62 49.45 -12.82
CA LYS A 261 -10.71 49.53 -11.83
C LYS A 261 -11.03 48.22 -11.13
N GLU A 262 -10.74 47.07 -11.74
CA GLU A 262 -10.92 45.76 -11.12
C GLU A 262 -9.72 45.36 -10.24
N LYS A 263 -8.51 45.80 -10.58
CA LYS A 263 -7.30 45.64 -9.74
C LYS A 263 -7.32 46.56 -8.51
N GLU A 264 -7.88 47.77 -8.60
CA GLU A 264 -8.01 48.66 -7.44
C GLU A 264 -9.04 48.18 -6.40
N LYS A 265 -10.06 47.41 -6.81
CA LYS A 265 -11.10 46.92 -5.88
C LYS A 265 -10.79 45.58 -5.20
N LYS A 266 -9.78 44.82 -5.64
CA LYS A 266 -9.44 43.50 -5.09
C LYS A 266 -8.19 43.46 -4.20
N LYS A 267 -7.35 44.49 -4.16
CA LYS A 267 -6.20 44.58 -3.24
C LYS A 267 -6.59 45.17 -1.87
N LYS A 268 -7.42 44.45 -1.11
CA LYS A 268 -7.14 44.36 0.33
C LYS A 268 -6.09 43.26 0.46
N ASP A 269 -4.87 43.55 0.01
CA ASP A 269 -3.74 42.65 0.21
C ASP A 269 -3.66 42.42 1.72
N LYS A 270 -4.02 41.22 2.17
CA LYS A 270 -3.83 40.84 3.56
C LYS A 270 -2.37 41.12 3.93
N PRO A 271 -2.09 41.56 5.16
CA PRO A 271 -0.72 41.87 5.56
C PRO A 271 0.15 40.64 5.32
N LYS A 272 1.14 40.80 4.43
CA LYS A 272 2.16 39.78 4.21
C LYS A 272 3.07 39.74 5.43
N VAL A 273 3.28 38.56 5.99
CA VAL A 273 4.13 38.33 7.14
C VAL A 273 5.37 37.58 6.69
N GLN A 274 6.53 38.00 7.20
CA GLN A 274 7.78 37.28 7.01
C GLN A 274 7.93 36.23 8.11
N ASN A 275 8.02 34.98 7.68
CA ASN A 275 8.26 33.84 8.55
C ASN A 275 9.49 33.08 8.07
N SER A 276 10.24 32.53 9.01
CA SER A 276 11.43 31.73 8.75
C SER A 276 11.30 30.34 9.31
N PHE A 277 11.79 29.37 8.55
CA PHE A 277 11.96 27.99 8.98
C PHE A 277 13.39 27.79 9.43
N VAL A 278 13.55 27.26 10.64
CA VAL A 278 14.84 27.14 11.33
C VAL A 278 15.13 25.69 11.69
N TRP A 279 16.31 25.21 11.33
CA TRP A 279 16.87 23.92 11.75
C TRP A 279 18.20 24.12 12.47
N ASP A 280 18.59 23.14 13.28
CA ASP A 280 19.94 23.09 13.86
C ASP A 280 20.99 22.75 12.80
N GLY A 281 22.09 23.49 12.77
CA GLY A 281 23.27 23.14 12.00
C GLY A 281 24.18 22.16 12.76
N ASP A 282 25.25 21.70 12.10
CA ASP A 282 26.17 20.73 12.71
C ASP A 282 27.06 21.34 13.79
N LYS A 283 27.34 22.66 13.70
CA LYS A 283 28.14 23.36 14.71
C LYS A 283 27.24 23.78 15.89
N PRO A 284 27.73 23.68 17.14
CA PRO A 284 26.99 24.17 18.29
C PRO A 284 26.62 25.65 18.12
N GLY A 285 25.33 25.95 18.16
CA GLY A 285 24.80 27.30 18.00
C GLY A 285 24.63 27.79 16.57
N SER A 286 25.01 27.01 15.55
CA SER A 286 24.68 27.34 14.15
C SER A 286 23.25 26.91 13.82
N LYS A 287 22.55 27.73 13.04
CA LYS A 287 21.16 27.54 12.63
C LYS A 287 21.06 27.68 11.11
N ILE A 288 20.37 26.74 10.48
CA ILE A 288 20.01 26.81 9.07
C ILE A 288 18.67 27.52 8.99
N VAL A 289 18.62 28.67 8.33
CA VAL A 289 17.44 29.54 8.31
C VAL A 289 17.02 29.81 6.89
N VAL A 290 15.77 29.50 6.57
CA VAL A 290 15.13 29.86 5.30
C VAL A 290 14.02 30.86 5.57
N SER A 291 14.17 32.06 5.02
CA SER A 291 13.21 33.15 5.21
C SER A 291 12.37 33.35 3.95
N GLY A 292 11.08 33.62 4.15
CA GLY A 292 10.15 33.84 3.06
C GLY A 292 8.96 34.68 3.51
N VAL A 293 8.14 35.07 2.53
CA VAL A 293 6.98 35.93 2.74
C VAL A 293 5.73 35.18 2.33
N GLY A 294 4.69 35.24 3.17
CA GLY A 294 3.36 34.69 2.88
C GLY A 294 2.28 35.44 3.65
N GLU A 295 1.06 34.91 3.65
CA GLU A 295 0.02 35.35 4.58
C GLU A 295 0.29 34.78 5.99
N PHE A 296 -0.49 35.23 6.98
CA PHE A 296 -0.34 34.82 8.40
C PHE A 296 -0.46 33.29 8.60
N ASP A 297 -1.25 32.62 7.77
CA ASP A 297 -1.46 31.17 7.74
C ASP A 297 -0.52 30.45 6.77
N PHE A 298 0.60 31.06 6.37
CA PHE A 298 1.53 30.53 5.36
C PHE A 298 0.93 30.37 3.96
N LEU A 299 -0.28 30.86 3.71
CA LEU A 299 -0.86 30.83 2.37
C LEU A 299 0.04 31.63 1.42
N ASN A 300 0.36 31.03 0.28
CA ASN A 300 1.27 31.57 -0.73
C ASN A 300 2.66 31.94 -0.18
N TRP A 301 3.11 31.28 0.90
CA TRP A 301 4.45 31.50 1.41
C TRP A 301 5.49 31.01 0.39
N MET A 302 6.46 31.88 0.07
CA MET A 302 7.55 31.56 -0.86
C MET A 302 8.91 31.85 -0.23
N PRO A 303 9.89 30.94 -0.34
CA PRO A 303 11.23 31.16 0.16
C PRO A 303 11.93 32.24 -0.68
N SER A 304 12.59 33.19 -0.02
CA SER A 304 13.34 34.27 -0.67
C SER A 304 14.84 34.16 -0.39
N THR A 305 15.22 33.88 0.86
CA THR A 305 16.63 33.79 1.27
C THR A 305 16.88 32.57 2.14
N GLY A 306 18.10 32.04 2.08
CA GLY A 306 18.54 30.92 2.92
C GLY A 306 19.97 31.12 3.36
N GLN A 307 20.23 30.99 4.65
CA GLN A 307 21.51 31.30 5.27
C GLN A 307 21.81 30.39 6.47
N LEU A 308 23.09 30.14 6.70
CA LEU A 308 23.60 29.50 7.92
C LEU A 308 24.09 30.60 8.85
N ILE A 309 23.38 30.83 9.95
CA ILE A 309 23.65 31.93 10.90
C ILE A 309 23.86 31.40 12.31
N ASN A 310 24.36 32.25 13.21
CA ASN A 310 24.47 31.90 14.63
C ASN A 310 23.15 32.16 15.37
N ALA A 311 22.91 31.43 16.46
CA ALA A 311 21.71 31.58 17.27
C ALA A 311 21.48 33.02 17.79
N GLN A 312 22.56 33.72 18.14
CA GLN A 312 22.48 35.14 18.57
C GLN A 312 22.00 36.07 17.46
N GLU A 313 22.43 35.82 16.22
CA GLU A 313 22.01 36.61 15.05
C GLU A 313 20.54 36.33 14.70
N LEU A 314 20.10 35.08 14.86
CA LEU A 314 18.68 34.74 14.72
C LEU A 314 17.81 35.48 15.74
N GLU A 315 18.23 35.52 17.01
CA GLU A 315 17.50 36.22 18.08
C GLU A 315 17.39 37.73 17.82
N GLN A 316 18.45 38.36 17.29
CA GLN A 316 18.43 39.78 16.94
C GLN A 316 17.44 40.12 15.81
N ASN A 317 17.20 39.18 14.90
CA ASN A 317 16.31 39.35 13.76
C ASN A 317 14.91 38.75 13.98
N THR A 318 14.63 38.23 15.17
CA THR A 318 13.33 37.67 15.53
C THR A 318 12.40 38.78 16.03
N VAL A 319 11.22 38.87 15.44
CA VAL A 319 10.17 39.81 15.86
C VAL A 319 9.44 39.18 17.05
N LYS A 320 9.46 39.86 18.20
CA LYS A 320 8.77 39.45 19.43
C LYS A 320 7.34 39.95 19.48
#